data_AF-A0A409VKM4-F1
#
_entry.id   AF-A0A409VKM4-F1
#
_cell.length_a   1.000
_cell.length_b   1.000
_cell.length_c   1.000
_cell.angle_alpha   90.00
_cell.angle_beta   90.00
_cell.angle_gamma   90.00
#
_symmetry.space_group_name_H-M   'P 1'
#
loop_
_entity.id
_entity.type
_entity.pdbx_description
1 polymer ?
#
loop_
_entity_poly.entity_id
_entity_poly.type
_entity_poly.pdbx_seq_one_letter_code
_entity_poly.pdbx_strand_id
1 'polypeptide(L)' 'MPGAVVGNATRIWELNVHWALHSQCGIWDPKGRGVDIWECIRDHDSTPGTQPPNALYWRYVARR' A
#
# COMPACT_ATOMS: atom_id res chain seq x y z
N MET A 1 20.11 -3.33 0.21
CA MET A 1 18.75 -3.10 -0.32
C MET A 1 18.40 -1.67 0.01
N PRO A 2 18.30 -0.74 -0.95
CA PRO A 2 17.89 0.63 -0.64
C PRO A 2 16.47 0.53 -0.06
N GLY A 3 16.31 0.91 1.21
CA GLY A 3 15.02 0.87 1.90
C GLY A 3 14.03 1.72 1.12
N ALA A 4 12.86 1.17 0.84
CA ALA A 4 11.79 1.91 0.18
C ALA A 4 11.53 3.19 0.98
N VAL A 5 11.85 4.32 0.38
CA VAL A 5 11.64 5.64 0.99
C VAL A 5 10.14 5.82 1.06
N VAL A 6 9.60 5.82 2.27
CA VAL A 6 8.20 6.11 2.48
C VAL A 6 8.00 7.61 2.25
N GLY A 7 7.27 7.96 1.19
CA GLY A 7 6.97 9.36 0.88
C GLY A 7 6.34 10.11 2.05
N ASN A 8 6.50 11.43 2.11
CA ASN A 8 5.97 12.25 3.21
C ASN A 8 4.42 12.14 3.31
N ALA A 9 3.73 12.04 2.17
CA ALA A 9 2.30 11.81 2.07
C ALA A 9 2.00 10.43 1.45
N THR A 10 2.02 9.36 2.24
CA THR A 10 1.53 8.05 1.81
C THR A 10 0.00 8.09 1.75
N ARG A 11 -0.58 7.98 0.55
CA ARG A 11 -2.04 8.00 0.36
C ARG A 11 -2.65 6.76 1.04
N ILE A 12 -3.87 6.87 1.58
CA ILE A 12 -4.59 5.71 2.13
C ILE A 12 -5.05 4.82 0.97
N TRP A 13 -5.14 3.50 1.16
CA TRP A 13 -5.75 2.67 0.14
C TRP A 13 -7.23 3.04 -0.04
N GLU A 14 -7.63 3.34 -1.28
CA GLU A 14 -8.97 3.79 -1.65
C GLU A 14 -9.45 3.03 -2.90
N LEU A 15 -10.76 2.89 -3.08
CA LEU A 15 -11.38 2.27 -4.25
C LEU A 15 -11.41 3.23 -5.46
N ASN A 16 -11.40 2.67 -6.67
CA ASN A 16 -11.42 3.40 -7.95
C ASN A 16 -10.26 4.40 -8.14
N VAL A 17 -9.14 4.19 -7.46
CA VAL A 17 -7.88 4.90 -7.63
C VAL A 17 -6.92 4.05 -8.46
N HIS A 18 -6.28 4.68 -9.43
CA HIS A 18 -5.21 4.06 -10.18
C HIS A 18 -3.91 4.03 -9.36
N TRP A 19 -3.31 2.85 -9.22
CA TRP A 19 -2.06 2.64 -8.50
C TRP A 19 -0.96 2.17 -9.44
N ALA A 20 -0.09 3.10 -9.82
CA ALA A 20 1.07 2.80 -10.65
C ALA A 20 2.07 1.87 -9.92
N LEU A 21 2.87 1.13 -10.67
CA LEU A 21 3.95 0.32 -10.12
C LEU A 21 4.86 1.14 -9.18
N HIS A 22 5.21 0.56 -8.03
CA HIS A 22 5.96 1.18 -6.93
C HIS A 22 5.25 2.33 -6.18
N SER A 23 3.98 2.61 -6.50
CA SER A 23 3.17 3.53 -5.68
C SER A 23 2.96 2.95 -4.28
N GLN A 24 2.88 3.80 -3.27
CA GLN A 24 2.73 3.37 -1.89
C GLN A 24 1.36 3.75 -1.33
N CYS A 25 0.72 2.84 -0.61
CA CYS A 25 -0.50 3.11 0.13
C CYS A 25 -0.37 2.75 1.61
N GLY A 26 -1.09 3.48 2.47
CA GLY A 26 -1.23 3.18 3.89
C GLY A 26 -2.56 2.49 4.21
N ILE A 27 -2.53 1.50 5.10
CA ILE A 27 -3.72 0.89 5.70
C ILE A 27 -3.60 0.94 7.21
N TRP A 28 -4.67 1.37 7.88
CA TRP A 28 -4.76 1.31 9.32
C TRP A 28 -4.92 -0.14 9.78
N ASP A 29 -3.98 -0.63 10.58
CA ASP A 29 -4.10 -1.92 11.26
C ASP A 29 -4.70 -1.71 12.67
N PRO A 30 -5.96 -2.12 12.92
CA PRO A 30 -6.59 -1.95 14.21
C PRO A 30 -5.97 -2.82 15.31
N LYS A 31 -5.25 -3.90 14.97
CA LYS A 31 -4.66 -4.83 15.96
C LYS A 31 -3.40 -4.27 16.58
N GLY A 32 -2.47 -3.77 15.76
CA GLY A 32 -1.23 -3.17 16.23
C GLY A 32 -1.28 -1.65 16.37
N ARG A 33 -2.44 -1.00 16.14
CA ARG A 33 -2.67 0.45 16.33
C ARG A 33 -1.67 1.32 15.58
N GLY A 34 -1.47 1.06 14.29
CA GLY A 34 -0.56 1.83 13.45
C GLY A 34 -0.91 1.73 11.98
N VAL A 35 -0.17 2.43 11.14
CA VAL A 35 -0.37 2.44 9.69
C VAL A 35 0.65 1.50 9.05
N ASP A 36 0.17 0.43 8.43
CA ASP A 36 0.99 -0.43 7.59
C ASP A 36 1.09 0.18 6.19
N ILE A 37 2.31 0.26 5.70
CA ILE A 37 2.62 0.81 4.39
C ILE A 37 2.91 -0.34 3.44
N TRP A 38 2.24 -0.29 2.30
CA TRP A 38 2.30 -1.26 1.23
C TRP A 38 2.76 -0.59 -0.05
N GLU A 39 3.56 -1.28 -0.84
CA GLU A 39 3.99 -0.85 -2.16
C GLU A 39 3.30 -1.68 -3.24
N CYS A 40 2.76 -1.00 -4.24
CA CYS A 40 2.15 -1.61 -5.40
C CYS A 40 3.23 -2.30 -6.24
N ILE A 41 3.11 -3.61 -6.42
CA ILE A 41 4.03 -4.42 -7.24
C ILE A 41 3.45 -4.76 -8.63
N ARG A 42 2.24 -4.27 -8.92
CA ARG A 42 1.55 -4.45 -10.20
C ARG A 42 0.64 -3.28 -10.47
N ASP A 43 0.89 -2.59 -11.58
CA ASP A 43 0.03 -1.51 -12.08
C ASP A 43 -1.43 -1.98 -12.21
N HIS A 44 -2.36 -1.29 -11.55
CA HIS A 44 -3.79 -1.64 -11.56
C HIS A 44 -4.68 -0.50 -11.04
N ASP A 45 -5.97 -0.57 -11.38
CA ASP A 45 -7.01 0.20 -10.71
C ASP A 45 -7.52 -0.56 -9.48
N SER A 46 -7.64 0.12 -8.35
CA SER A 46 -8.15 -0.47 -7.11
C SER A 46 -9.62 -0.84 -7.27
N THR A 47 -9.93 -2.13 -7.15
CA THR A 47 -11.29 -2.68 -7.16
C THR A 47 -11.49 -3.52 -5.89
N PRO A 48 -12.73 -3.86 -5.51
CA PRO A 48 -12.97 -4.73 -4.35
C PRO A 48 -12.15 -6.02 -4.46
N GLY A 49 -11.35 -6.33 -3.43
CA GLY A 49 -10.46 -7.49 -3.41
C GLY A 49 -9.02 -7.24 -3.87
N THR A 50 -8.69 -6.08 -4.43
CA THR A 50 -7.28 -5.70 -4.70
C THR A 50 -6.63 -5.01 -3.51
N GLN A 51 -7.32 -4.81 -2.39
CA GLN A 51 -6.77 -4.15 -1.20
C GLN A 51 -5.67 -4.97 -0.51
N PRO A 52 -4.65 -4.32 0.08
CA PRO A 52 -3.76 -4.99 1.01
C PRO A 52 -4.53 -5.48 2.26
N PRO A 53 -4.12 -6.62 2.88
CA PRO A 53 -3.01 -7.49 2.48
C PRO A 53 -3.38 -8.39 1.29
N ASN A 54 -2.72 -8.18 0.14
CA ASN A 54 -2.88 -8.99 -1.06
C ASN A 54 -1.55 -9.05 -1.83
N ALA A 55 -0.86 -10.19 -1.71
CA ALA A 55 0.47 -10.40 -2.28
C ALA A 55 0.52 -10.43 -3.82
N LEU A 56 -0.63 -10.42 -4.52
CA LEU A 56 -0.67 -10.31 -5.97
C LEU A 56 -0.44 -8.87 -6.47
N TYR A 57 -0.77 -7.88 -5.63
CA TYR A 57 -0.73 -6.46 -5.98
C TYR A 57 0.14 -5.64 -5.03
N TRP A 58 0.36 -6.10 -3.80
CA TRP A 58 1.00 -5.32 -2.74
C TRP A 58 2.13 -6.08 -2.05
N ARG A 59 3.21 -5.36 -1.78
CA ARG A 59 4.33 -5.79 -0.95
C ARG A 59 4.38 -4.95 0.32
N TYR A 60 4.49 -5.61 1.47
CA TYR A 60 4.68 -4.91 2.74
C TYR A 60 6.02 -4.17 2.75
N VAL A 61 6.01 -2.92 3.19
CA VAL A 61 7.20 -2.07 3.25
C VAL A 61 7.62 -1.83 4.69
N ALA A 62 6.74 -1.22 5.49
CA ALA A 62 7.05 -0.75 6.83
C ALA A 62 5.77 -0.43 7.60
N ARG A 63 5.93 -0.13 8.89
CA ARG A 63 4.88 0.40 9.76
C ARG A 63 5.24 1.81 10.22
N ARG A 64 4.23 2.68 10.31
CA ARG A 64 4.28 3.98 11.03
C ARG A 64 3.44 3.93 12.30
#